data_AF-A0A7W0LGP7-F1
#
_entry.id   AF-A0A7W0LGP7-F1
#
_cell.length_a   1.000
_cell.length_b   1.000
_cell.length_c   1.000
_cell.angle_alpha   90.00
_cell.angle_beta   90.00
_cell.angle_gamma   90.00
#
_symmetry.space_group_name_H-M   'P 1'
#
loop_
_entity.id
_entity.type
_entity.pdbx_description
1 polymer ?
#
loop_
_entity_poly.entity_id
_entity_poly.type
_entity_poly.pdbx_seq_one_letter_code
_entity_poly.pdbx_strand_id
1 'polypeptide(L)'
;MPLMPPMDNTPDYRRGPDRRRQPRGGRRPEDRDGCAPLILLVGNDRGVVDKAEAILAKLKFAVSTSGSVDKALRVLPDLRRTSWSSHKRTRPGSAALRS
;
A
#
# COMPACT_ATOMS: atom_id res chain seq x y z
N MET A 1 4.17 -53.93 -1.43
CA MET A 1 3.09 -52.93 -1.37
C MET A 1 3.47 -51.91 -0.28
N PRO A 2 4.02 -50.72 -0.61
CA PRO A 2 4.32 -49.74 0.43
C PRO A 2 3.06 -48.94 0.79
N LEU A 3 2.77 -48.91 2.09
CA LEU A 3 1.73 -48.15 2.76
C LEU A 3 2.04 -46.64 2.62
N MET A 4 1.19 -45.87 1.92
CA MET A 4 1.33 -44.41 1.88
C MET A 4 1.05 -43.83 3.29
N PRO A 5 1.86 -42.87 3.78
CA PRO A 5 1.61 -42.23 5.08
C PRO A 5 0.32 -41.39 5.04
N PRO A 6 -0.35 -41.21 6.18
CA PRO A 6 -1.58 -40.43 6.26
C PRO A 6 -1.28 -38.98 5.86
N MET A 7 -2.03 -38.46 4.89
CA MET A 7 -1.93 -37.07 4.45
C MET A 7 -2.26 -36.16 5.63
N ASP A 8 -1.26 -35.40 6.08
CA ASP A 8 -1.40 -34.40 7.13
C ASP A 8 -2.54 -33.44 6.78
N ASN A 9 -3.46 -33.26 7.73
CA ASN A 9 -4.46 -32.20 7.74
C ASN A 9 -3.76 -30.85 7.87
N THR A 10 -3.09 -30.38 6.81
CA THR A 10 -2.61 -29.01 6.75
C THR A 10 -3.82 -28.09 6.86
N PRO A 11 -3.89 -27.20 7.86
CA PRO A 11 -5.03 -26.30 7.99
C PRO A 11 -5.15 -25.45 6.73
N ASP A 12 -6.28 -25.60 6.04
CA ASP A 12 -6.58 -24.83 4.84
C ASP A 12 -6.63 -23.33 5.20
N TYR A 13 -5.58 -22.58 4.86
CA TYR A 13 -5.44 -21.15 5.14
C TYR A 13 -6.41 -20.27 4.32
N ARG A 14 -7.43 -20.87 3.69
CA ARG A 14 -8.50 -20.19 2.94
C ARG A 14 -9.52 -19.45 3.82
N ARG A 15 -9.26 -19.22 5.11
CA ARG A 15 -10.10 -18.37 5.99
C ARG A 15 -9.92 -16.87 5.70
N GLY A 16 -9.92 -16.49 4.43
CA GLY A 16 -10.19 -15.12 4.00
C GLY A 16 -11.69 -14.96 3.71
N PRO A 17 -12.25 -13.75 3.76
CA PRO A 17 -13.60 -13.51 3.27
C PRO A 17 -13.71 -14.06 1.84
N ASP A 18 -14.78 -14.80 1.54
CA ASP A 18 -15.03 -15.32 0.19
C ASP A 18 -15.02 -14.15 -0.81
N ARG A 19 -13.95 -14.07 -1.60
CA ARG A 19 -13.74 -13.00 -2.60
C ARG A 19 -14.82 -12.98 -3.68
N ARG A 20 -15.67 -14.02 -3.75
CA ARG A 20 -16.78 -14.12 -4.71
C ARG A 20 -18.09 -13.54 -4.18
N ARG A 21 -18.22 -13.35 -2.86
CA ARG A 21 -19.44 -12.77 -2.23
C ARG A 21 -19.44 -11.25 -2.16
N GLN A 22 -18.30 -10.62 -2.37
CA GLN A 22 -18.21 -9.15 -2.47
C GLN A 22 -18.26 -8.75 -3.94
N PRO A 23 -18.94 -7.63 -4.29
CA PRO A 23 -18.90 -7.10 -5.64
C PRO A 23 -17.43 -6.96 -6.08
N ARG A 24 -17.12 -7.46 -7.28
CA ARG A 24 -15.77 -7.37 -7.83
C ARG A 24 -15.56 -5.93 -8.30
N GLY A 25 -14.66 -5.22 -7.62
CA GLY A 25 -14.34 -3.82 -7.95
C GLY A 25 -15.16 -2.80 -7.16
N GLY A 26 -14.74 -1.54 -7.25
CA GLY A 26 -15.26 -0.44 -6.44
C GLY A 26 -14.50 -0.27 -5.13
N ARG A 27 -14.66 0.90 -4.52
CA ARG A 27 -14.14 1.15 -3.17
C ARG A 27 -15.00 0.41 -2.15
N ARG A 28 -14.35 -0.28 -1.23
CA ARG A 28 -15.01 -0.90 -0.08
C ARG A 28 -15.38 0.19 0.94
N PRO A 29 -16.40 -0.03 1.79
CA PRO A 29 -16.72 0.91 2.87
C PRO A 29 -15.54 1.22 3.80
N GLU A 30 -14.61 0.27 3.94
CA GLU A 30 -13.38 0.44 4.71
C GLU A 30 -12.22 1.08 3.93
N ASP A 31 -12.37 1.33 2.63
CA ASP A 31 -11.33 1.93 1.81
C ASP A 31 -11.17 3.40 2.20
N ARG A 32 -10.00 3.74 2.73
CA ARG A 32 -9.63 5.12 3.03
C ARG A 32 -9.44 5.93 1.76
N ASP A 33 -9.59 7.25 1.90
CA ASP A 33 -9.18 8.18 0.86
C ASP A 33 -7.73 7.95 0.42
N GLY A 34 -7.51 8.02 -0.90
CA GLY A 34 -6.21 7.78 -1.47
C GLY A 34 -5.30 8.94 -1.09
N CYS A 35 -4.14 8.65 -0.51
CA CYS A 35 -3.11 9.65 -0.32
C CYS A 35 -2.38 9.84 -1.64
N ALA A 36 -2.27 11.08 -2.13
CA ALA A 36 -1.38 11.39 -3.25
C ALA A 36 0.07 11.18 -2.77
N PRO A 37 0.83 10.22 -3.31
CA PRO A 37 2.18 10.00 -2.83
C PRO A 37 3.08 11.16 -3.24
N LEU A 38 4.02 11.47 -2.35
CA LEU A 38 5.03 12.50 -2.55
C LEU A 38 6.22 11.91 -3.31
N ILE A 39 6.59 12.54 -4.42
CA ILE A 39 7.69 12.14 -5.29
C ILE A 39 8.78 13.21 -5.27
N LEU A 40 10.03 12.80 -5.01
CA LEU A 40 11.21 13.65 -5.12
C LEU A 40 11.91 13.37 -6.46
N LEU A 41 11.91 14.35 -7.36
CA LEU A 41 12.64 14.31 -8.63
C LEU A 41 14.06 14.85 -8.44
N VAL A 42 15.06 14.08 -8.90
CA VAL A 42 16.47 14.48 -8.84
C VAL A 42 17.05 14.50 -10.24
N GLY A 43 17.50 15.67 -10.68
CA GLY A 43 18.07 15.84 -12.02
C GLY A 43 18.64 17.23 -12.22
N ASN A 44 19.70 17.34 -13.03
CA ASN A 44 20.37 18.61 -13.29
C ASN A 44 19.90 19.28 -14.60
N ASP A 45 19.29 18.50 -15.51
CA ASP A 45 18.69 19.02 -16.74
C ASP A 45 17.27 19.55 -16.44
N ARG A 46 17.13 20.88 -16.48
CA ARG A 46 15.86 21.57 -16.22
C ARG A 46 14.76 21.15 -17.20
N GLY A 47 15.07 20.98 -18.48
CA GLY A 47 14.07 20.63 -19.49
C GLY A 47 13.49 19.23 -19.28
N VAL A 48 14.28 18.30 -18.75
CA VAL A 48 13.82 16.95 -18.39
C VAL A 48 13.02 16.97 -17.09
N VAL A 49 13.49 17.72 -16.08
CA VAL A 49 12.81 17.84 -14.79
C VAL A 49 11.44 18.48 -14.95
N ASP A 50 11.33 19.59 -15.69
CA ASP A 50 10.07 20.30 -15.90
C ASP A 50 9.02 19.42 -16.60
N LYS A 51 9.44 18.63 -17.59
CA LYS A 51 8.57 17.66 -18.28
C LYS A 51 8.09 16.56 -17.33
N ALA A 52 9.01 16.00 -16.54
CA ALA A 52 8.68 14.96 -15.58
C ALA A 52 7.73 15.47 -14.50
N GLU A 53 7.98 16.67 -13.97
CA GLU A 53 7.11 17.33 -13.00
C GLU A 53 5.71 17.56 -13.56
N ALA A 54 5.59 18.10 -14.78
CA ALA A 54 4.30 18.34 -15.42
C ALA A 54 3.48 17.04 -15.60
N ILE A 55 4.13 15.94 -15.98
CA ILE A 55 3.47 14.63 -16.11
C ILE A 55 2.99 14.12 -14.75
N LEU A 56 3.84 14.19 -13.73
CA LEU A 56 3.50 13.71 -12.38
C LEU A 56 2.39 14.55 -11.73
N ALA A 57 2.43 15.88 -11.91
CA ALA A 57 1.38 16.77 -11.46
C ALA A 57 0.03 16.47 -12.14
N LYS A 58 0.04 16.16 -13.45
CA LYS A 58 -1.16 15.73 -14.19
C LYS A 58 -1.75 14.44 -13.63
N LEU A 59 -0.90 13.53 -13.17
CA LEU A 59 -1.29 12.27 -12.51
C LEU A 59 -1.66 12.46 -11.02
N LYS A 60 -1.76 13.70 -10.53
CA LYS A 60 -2.14 14.07 -9.15
C LYS A 60 -1.14 13.62 -8.09
N PHE A 61 0.13 13.47 -8.45
CA PHE A 61 1.21 13.31 -7.47
C PHE A 61 1.61 14.65 -6.86
N ALA A 62 2.00 14.64 -5.60
CA ALA A 62 2.73 15.76 -5.01
C ALA A 62 4.21 15.61 -5.41
N VAL A 63 4.82 16.68 -5.93
CA VAL A 63 6.18 16.61 -6.48
C VAL A 63 7.07 17.64 -5.80
N SER A 64 8.31 17.26 -5.51
CA SER A 64 9.41 18.13 -5.09
C SER A 64 10.61 17.88 -6.00
N THR A 65 11.41 18.90 -6.29
CA THR A 65 12.55 18.79 -7.21
C THR A 65 13.87 19.14 -6.51
N SER A 66 14.95 18.48 -6.93
CA SER A 66 16.31 18.75 -6.48
C SER A 66 17.28 18.67 -7.65
N GLY A 67 18.15 19.68 -7.78
CA GLY A 67 19.19 19.73 -8.82
C GLY A 67 20.37 18.78 -8.59
N SER A 68 20.47 18.16 -7.41
CA SER A 68 21.60 17.28 -7.05
C SER A 68 21.17 16.20 -6.06
N VAL A 69 21.84 15.05 -6.17
CA VAL A 69 21.67 13.91 -5.26
C VAL A 69 22.01 14.30 -3.82
N ASP A 70 23.07 15.08 -3.60
CA ASP A 70 23.48 15.48 -2.25
C ASP A 70 22.40 16.30 -1.55
N LYS A 71 21.83 17.29 -2.25
CA LYS A 71 20.70 18.08 -1.74
C LYS A 71 19.46 17.23 -1.49
N ALA A 72 19.19 16.26 -2.36
CA ALA A 72 18.05 15.36 -2.21
C ALA A 72 18.17 14.49 -0.95
N LEU A 73 19.37 13.97 -0.68
CA LEU A 73 19.64 13.15 0.50
C LEU A 73 19.51 13.93 1.81
N ARG A 74 19.77 15.23 1.81
CA ARG A 74 19.57 16.09 2.99
C ARG A 74 18.09 16.30 3.33
N VAL A 75 17.23 16.34 2.32
CA VAL A 75 15.78 16.60 2.48
C VAL A 75 14.99 15.30 2.71
N LEU A 76 15.50 14.15 2.26
CA LEU A 76 14.87 12.84 2.40
C LEU A 76 14.38 12.50 3.83
N PRO A 77 15.15 12.79 4.91
CA PRO A 77 14.71 12.52 6.28
C PRO A 77 13.45 13.28 6.68
N ASP A 78 13.28 14.51 6.19
CA ASP A 78 12.14 15.37 6.49
C ASP A 78 10.87 14.90 5.75
N LEU A 79 11.05 14.33 4.55
CA LEU A 79 9.97 13.78 3.73
C LEU A 79 9.40 12.45 4.25
N ARG A 80 10.15 11.74 5.11
CA ARG A 80 9.77 10.40 5.61
C ARG A 80 8.63 10.42 6.64
N ARG A 81 8.22 11.58 7.16
CA ARG A 81 7.11 11.71 8.13
C ARG A 81 5.73 11.66 7.47
N THR A 82 5.46 10.66 6.63
CA THR A 82 4.09 10.31 6.25
C THR A 82 3.64 9.14 7.13
N SER A 83 2.88 9.46 8.18
CA SER A 83 2.46 8.49 9.20
C SER A 83 1.57 7.40 8.59
N TRP A 84 2.14 6.23 8.30
CA TRP A 84 1.38 5.01 8.07
C TRP A 84 0.87 4.50 9.42
N SER A 85 -0.31 4.96 9.85
CA SER A 85 -1.00 4.36 10.98
C SER A 85 -1.56 2.99 10.57
N SER A 86 -0.76 1.95 10.74
CA SER A 86 -1.22 0.55 10.65
C SER A 86 -2.13 0.26 11.85
N HIS A 87 -3.44 0.30 11.64
CA HIS A 87 -4.37 -0.12 12.68
C HIS A 87 -4.37 -1.66 12.74
N LYS A 88 -3.85 -2.22 13.83
CA LYS A 88 -3.95 -3.65 14.13
C LYS A 88 -5.44 -4.02 14.17
N ARG A 89 -5.86 -4.91 13.29
CA ARG A 89 -7.24 -5.40 13.20
C ARG A 89 -7.59 -6.17 14.48
N THR A 90 -8.28 -5.53 15.42
CA THR A 90 -8.94 -6.21 16.54
C THR A 90 -10.12 -7.01 15.98
N ARG A 91 -10.14 -8.32 16.26
CA ARG A 91 -11.27 -9.19 15.95
C ARG A 91 -12.44 -8.82 16.87
N PRO A 92 -13.65 -8.51 16.36
CA PRO A 92 -14.82 -8.42 17.23
C PRO A 92 -15.18 -9.83 17.73
N GLY A 93 -15.59 -9.87 18.99
CA GLY A 93 -15.66 -11.07 19.81
C GLY A 93 -16.58 -12.17 19.30
N SER A 94 -16.15 -13.38 19.63
CA SER A 94 -16.98 -14.57 19.85
C SER A 94 -18.09 -14.25 20.88
N ALA A 95 -19.26 -13.81 20.42
CA ALA A 95 -20.44 -13.72 21.26
C ALA A 95 -21.70 -13.93 20.40
N ALA A 96 -22.03 -15.19 20.11
CA ALA A 96 -23.40 -15.65 19.84
C ALA A 96 -23.38 -17.16 19.59
N LEU A 97 -23.63 -17.95 20.64
CA LEU A 97 -24.29 -19.27 20.59
C LEU A 97 -24.33 -19.83 22.03
N ARG A 98 -25.28 -19.32 22.81
CA ARG A 98 -25.90 -20.05 23.93
C ARG A 98 -27.38 -19.66 23.96
N SER A 99 -28.20 -20.57 23.45
CA SER A 99 -29.57 -20.87 23.88
C SER A 99 -29.98 -22.13 23.15
#